data_AF-A6IBG5-F1
#
_entry.id   AF-A6IBG5-F1
#
_cell.length_a   1.000
_cell.length_b   1.000
_cell.length_c   1.000
_cell.angle_alpha   90.00
_cell.angle_beta   90.00
_cell.angle_gamma   90.00
#
_symmetry.space_group_name_H-M   'P 1'
#
loop_
_entity.id
_entity.type
_entity.pdbx_description
1 polymer ?
#
loop_
_entity_poly.entity_id
_entity_poly.type
_entity_poly.pdbx_seq_one_letter_code
_entity_poly.pdbx_strand_id
1 'polypeptide(L)'
;MAKPEVSNVTQHAVGNTVNKQVKGKRFWPRGSVTQCIKHWKSRDSFLKWVKENNRKKEVREKGAWIQLRRQPAPPGEAHFL
;
A
#
# COMPACT_ATOMS: atom_id res chain seq x y z
N MET A 1 1.60 -1.38 -11.65
CA MET A 1 2.02 0.04 -11.72
C MET A 1 2.27 0.54 -10.31
N ALA A 2 3.44 1.13 -10.03
CA ALA A 2 3.71 1.67 -8.69
C ALA A 2 2.91 2.96 -8.49
N LYS A 3 2.40 3.18 -7.27
CA LYS A 3 1.61 4.36 -6.92
C LYS A 3 2.50 5.62 -7.06
N PRO A 4 2.00 6.74 -7.64
CA PRO A 4 2.75 7.99 -7.65
C PRO A 4 2.97 8.52 -6.23
N GLU A 5 4.18 9.00 -5.99
CA GLU A 5 4.55 9.66 -4.75
C GLU A 5 4.46 11.17 -4.93
N VAL A 6 3.93 11.86 -3.91
CA VAL A 6 3.87 13.32 -3.89
C VAL A 6 5.23 13.85 -3.49
N SER A 7 5.89 14.62 -4.35
CA SER A 7 7.22 15.19 -4.07
C SER A 7 7.18 16.63 -3.59
N ASN A 8 6.25 17.43 -4.14
CA ASN A 8 6.11 18.85 -3.83
C ASN A 8 4.66 19.28 -3.98
N VAL A 9 4.25 20.26 -3.17
CA VAL A 9 2.91 20.83 -3.18
C VAL A 9 3.05 22.34 -3.37
N THR A 10 2.35 22.89 -4.35
CA THR A 10 2.21 24.32 -4.59
C THR A 10 0.74 24.71 -4.41
N GLN A 11 0.45 26.00 -4.30
CA GLN A 11 -0.91 26.50 -4.05
C GLN A 11 -1.95 25.93 -5.03
N HIS A 12 -1.57 25.76 -6.29
CA HIS A 12 -2.47 25.30 -7.34
C HIS A 12 -2.18 23.88 -7.85
N ALA A 13 -0.97 23.33 -7.62
CA ALA A 13 -0.59 22.05 -8.21
C ALA A 13 0.20 21.16 -7.27
N VAL A 14 0.09 19.85 -7.49
CA VAL A 14 0.88 18.84 -6.78
C VAL A 14 1.86 18.22 -7.77
N GLY A 15 3.14 18.30 -7.47
CA GLY A 15 4.15 17.58 -8.22
C GLY A 15 4.22 16.13 -7.75
N ASN A 16 4.03 15.22 -8.69
CA ASN A 16 4.06 13.79 -8.46
C ASN A 16 5.23 13.16 -9.20
N THR A 17 5.85 12.20 -8.54
CA THR A 17 6.81 11.29 -9.17
C THR A 17 6.10 10.01 -9.53
N VAL A 18 6.00 9.73 -10.83
CA VAL A 18 5.41 8.49 -11.35
C VAL A 18 6.54 7.53 -11.67
N ASN A 19 6.32 6.23 -11.50
CA ASN A 19 7.23 5.22 -12.02
C ASN A 19 6.82 4.85 -13.45
N LYS A 20 7.57 5.34 -14.45
CA LYS A 20 7.30 5.09 -15.88
C LYS A 20 8.35 4.14 -16.45
N GLN A 21 7.94 3.12 -17.19
CA GLN A 21 8.87 2.26 -17.91
C GLN A 21 8.95 2.70 -19.38
N VAL A 22 10.16 2.89 -19.89
CA VAL A 22 10.43 3.25 -21.29
C VAL A 22 11.53 2.33 -21.82
N LYS A 23 11.21 1.55 -22.87
CA LYS A 23 12.15 0.59 -23.51
C LYS A 23 12.90 -0.27 -22.50
N GLY A 24 12.16 -0.89 -21.57
CA GLY A 24 12.71 -1.78 -20.54
C GLY A 24 13.35 -1.08 -19.34
N LYS A 25 13.79 0.18 -19.49
CA LYS A 25 14.37 0.98 -18.40
C LYS A 25 13.28 1.67 -17.59
N ARG A 26 13.50 1.75 -16.29
CA ARG A 26 12.62 2.45 -15.36
C ARG A 26 13.06 3.91 -15.24
N PHE A 27 12.11 4.83 -15.39
CA PHE A 27 12.31 6.26 -15.34
C PHE A 27 11.34 6.89 -14.35
N TRP A 28 11.80 7.91 -13.63
CA TRP A 28 11.03 8.62 -12.61
C TRP A 28 10.84 10.07 -13.05
N PRO A 29 9.90 10.34 -13.98
CA PRO A 29 9.56 11.69 -14.35
C PRO A 29 8.92 12.41 -13.15
N ARG A 30 9.32 13.67 -12.96
CA ARG A 30 8.65 14.61 -12.07
C ARG A 30 7.77 15.51 -12.92
N GLY A 31 6.46 15.42 -12.74
CA GLY A 31 5.50 16.27 -13.43
C GLY A 31 4.56 16.93 -12.43
N SER A 32 4.18 18.19 -12.68
CA SER A 32 3.13 18.88 -11.94
C SER A 32 1.76 18.47 -12.47
N VAL A 33 0.90 17.91 -11.61
CA VAL A 33 -0.49 17.61 -11.95
C VAL A 33 -1.40 18.38 -10.99
N THR A 34 -2.27 19.21 -11.57
CA THR A 34 -3.05 20.21 -10.82
C THR A 34 -4.41 19.67 -10.32
N GLN A 35 -5.09 18.80 -11.08
CA GLN A 35 -6.54 18.52 -10.82
C GLN A 35 -6.97 17.05 -10.80
N CYS A 36 -6.12 16.07 -11.13
CA CYS A 36 -6.56 14.67 -11.29
C CYS A 36 -5.81 13.68 -10.37
N ILE A 37 -5.76 13.96 -9.06
CA ILE A 37 -5.22 13.02 -8.08
C ILE A 37 -6.39 12.40 -7.31
N LYS A 38 -6.87 11.26 -7.78
CA LYS A 38 -7.76 10.40 -6.99
C LYS A 38 -6.93 9.72 -5.91
N HIS A 39 -7.44 9.68 -4.68
CA HIS A 39 -6.76 8.97 -3.60
C HIS A 39 -6.77 7.46 -3.85
N TRP A 40 -5.62 6.83 -3.67
CA TRP A 40 -5.46 5.40 -3.93
C TRP A 40 -5.91 4.57 -2.72
N LYS A 41 -7.05 3.89 -2.88
CA LYS A 41 -7.71 3.10 -1.82
C LYS A 41 -6.85 1.99 -1.20
N SER A 42 -5.90 1.41 -1.94
CA SER A 42 -5.05 0.34 -1.37
C SER A 42 -4.03 0.84 -0.34
N ARG A 43 -3.73 2.15 -0.28
CA ARG A 43 -2.88 2.70 0.78
C ARG A 43 -3.66 2.79 2.08
N ASP A 44 -4.94 3.16 2.01
CA ASP A 44 -5.79 3.25 3.21
C ASP A 44 -6.03 1.89 3.84
N SER A 45 -6.30 0.86 3.02
CA SER A 45 -6.44 -0.50 3.54
C SER A 45 -5.14 -1.02 4.16
N PHE A 46 -3.99 -0.66 3.58
CA PHE A 46 -2.68 -0.99 4.16
C PHE A 46 -2.45 -0.27 5.50
N LEU A 47 -2.74 1.04 5.58
CA LEU A 47 -2.58 1.80 6.82
C LEU A 47 -3.50 1.29 7.94
N LYS A 48 -4.75 0.94 7.61
CA LYS A 48 -5.67 0.29 8.55
C LYS A 48 -5.09 -1.02 9.08
N TRP A 49 -4.48 -1.84 8.21
CA TRP A 49 -3.83 -3.09 8.61
C TRP A 49 -2.59 -2.87 9.49
N VAL A 50 -1.75 -1.86 9.20
CA VAL A 50 -0.59 -1.53 10.04
C VAL A 50 -1.03 -1.15 11.46
N LYS A 51 -2.09 -0.33 11.58
CA LYS A 51 -2.64 0.08 12.87
C LYS A 51 -3.15 -1.12 13.69
N GLU A 52 -3.89 -2.01 13.05
CA GLU A 52 -4.38 -3.25 13.69
C GLU A 52 -3.23 -4.18 14.10
N ASN A 53 -2.20 -4.28 13.27
CA ASN A 53 -1.04 -5.10 13.58
C ASN A 53 -0.23 -4.57 14.77
N ASN A 54 -0.09 -3.25 14.90
CA ASN A 54 0.56 -2.62 16.06
C ASN A 54 -0.20 -2.92 17.36
N ARG A 55 -1.54 -2.85 17.35
CA ARG A 55 -2.36 -3.24 18.51
C ARG A 55 -2.16 -4.71 18.90
N LYS A 56 -2.11 -5.60 17.91
CA LYS A 56 -1.86 -7.03 18.15
C LYS A 56 -0.45 -7.33 18.65
N LYS A 57 0.52 -6.48 18.30
CA LYS A 57 1.90 -6.59 18.78
C LYS A 57 1.99 -6.41 20.30
N GLU A 58 1.26 -5.45 20.87
CA GLU A 58 1.20 -5.25 22.34
C GLU A 58 0.65 -6.48 23.07
N VAL A 59 -0.32 -7.18 22.47
CA VAL A 59 -0.88 -8.42 23.04
C VAL A 59 0.12 -9.57 22.94
N ARG A 60 0.94 -9.60 21.88
CA ARG A 60 2.03 -10.57 21.74
C ARG A 60 3.14 -10.36 22.75
N GLU A 61 3.47 -9.10 23.05
CA GLU A 61 4.44 -8.74 24.08
C GLU A 61 3.96 -9.14 25.49
N LYS A 62 2.64 -9.13 25.74
CA LYS A 62 2.00 -9.64 26.97
C LYS A 62 1.98 -11.17 27.07
N GLY A 63 2.66 -11.89 26.17
CA GLY A 63 2.87 -13.34 26.24
C GLY A 63 1.92 -14.18 25.38
N ALA A 64 0.99 -13.58 24.63
CA ALA A 64 0.12 -14.34 23.74
C ALA A 64 0.80 -14.63 22.39
N TRP A 65 0.83 -15.89 21.95
CA TRP A 65 1.39 -16.23 20.63
C TRP A 65 0.42 -15.84 19.50
N ILE A 66 0.64 -14.68 18.88
CA ILE A 66 -0.19 -14.17 17.77
C ILE A 66 0.62 -14.13 16.47
N GLN A 67 0.05 -14.69 15.40
CA GLN A 67 0.62 -14.60 14.06
C GLN A 67 0.24 -13.26 13.40
N LEU A 68 1.24 -12.38 13.22
CA LEU A 68 1.07 -11.02 12.70
C LEU A 68 1.02 -10.95 11.16
N ARG A 69 1.51 -11.99 10.47
CA ARG A 69 1.57 -12.04 9.00
C ARG A 69 0.22 -12.51 8.43
N ARG A 70 -0.18 -11.91 7.30
CA ARG A 70 -1.33 -12.40 6.52
C ARG A 70 -1.02 -13.82 6.03
N GLN A 71 -1.95 -14.75 6.26
CA GLN A 71 -1.86 -16.10 5.72
C GLN A 71 -2.43 -16.14 4.31
N PRO A 72 -1.84 -16.96 3.41
CA PRO A 72 -2.49 -17.30 2.16
C PRO A 72 -3.81 -18.06 2.45
N ALA A 73 -4.69 -18.12 1.46
CA ALA A 73 -5.88 -18.95 1.57
C ALA A 73 -5.46 -20.41 1.83
N PRO A 74 -6.05 -21.09 2.83
CA PRO A 74 -5.80 -22.51 3.03
C PRO A 74 -6.35 -23.31 1.85
N PRO A 75 -5.86 -24.55 1.62
CA PRO A 75 -6.49 -25.48 0.70
C PRO A 75 -7.97 -25.63 1.07
N GLY A 76 -8.85 -25.72 0.06
CA GLY A 76 -10.26 -26.00 0.29
C GLY A 76 -10.44 -27.32 1.05
N GLU A 77 -11.48 -27.40 1.88
CA GLU A 77 -11.82 -28.63 2.56
C GLU A 77 -12.19 -29.71 1.54
N ALA A 78 -11.89 -30.98 1.86
CA ALA A 78 -12.27 -32.08 1.01
C ALA A 78 -13.81 -32.14 0.92
N HIS A 79 -14.34 -31.93 -0.27
CA HIS A 79 -15.76 -32.06 -0.54
C HIS A 79 -16.03 -33.49 -1.05
N PHE A 80 -16.86 -34.25 -0.32
CA PHE A 80 -17.46 -35.48 -0.83
C PHE A 80 -18.71 -35.10 -1.62
N LEU A 81 -18.85 -35.63 -2.84
CA LEU A 81 -20.06 -35.54 -3.67
C LEU A 81 -21.03 -36.67 -3.31
#